data_AF-A0A957YHL5-F1
#
_entry.id   AF-A0A957YHL5-F1
#
_cell.length_a   1.000
_cell.length_b   1.000
_cell.length_c   1.000
_cell.angle_alpha   90.00
_cell.angle_beta   90.00
_cell.angle_gamma   90.00
#
_symmetry.space_group_name_H-M   'P 1'
#
loop_
_entity.id
_entity.type
_entity.pdbx_description
1 polymer ?
#
loop_
_entity_poly.entity_id
_entity_poly.type
_entity_poly.pdbx_seq_one_letter_code
_entity_poly.pdbx_strand_id
1 'polypeptide(L)' 'MADIFVSYSRRDKEFVKKFHQTLIDNGHSAWVDWEGIPLTADWRAEILSAIEAA' A
#
# COMPACT_ATOMS: atom_id res chain seq x y z
N MET A 1 3.53 13.74 1.81
CA MET A 1 2.33 13.00 1.40
C MET A 1 2.78 11.99 0.38
N ALA A 2 2.49 10.71 0.60
CA ALA A 2 2.70 9.74 -0.48
C ALA A 2 1.49 9.85 -1.40
N ASP A 3 1.72 10.08 -2.70
CA ASP A 3 0.66 10.27 -3.68
C ASP A 3 0.08 8.93 -4.17
N ILE A 4 0.78 7.82 -3.88
CA ILE A 4 0.45 6.49 -4.37
C ILE A 4 0.40 5.50 -3.21
N PHE A 5 -0.75 4.83 -3.05
CA PHE A 5 -0.90 3.67 -2.17
C PHE A 5 -0.95 2.38 -3.00
N VAL A 6 -0.16 1.37 -2.60
CA VAL A 6 -0.15 0.05 -3.26
C VAL A 6 -0.73 -1.00 -2.33
N SER A 7 -1.95 -1.43 -2.64
CA SER A 7 -2.59 -2.61 -2.05
C SER A 7 -2.33 -3.83 -2.93
N TYR A 8 -1.83 -4.91 -2.34
CA TYR A 8 -1.43 -6.10 -3.08
C TYR A 8 -1.73 -7.40 -2.32
N SER A 9 -1.83 -8.49 -3.07
CA SER A 9 -1.90 -9.84 -2.50
C SER A 9 -0.51 -10.25 -1.99
N ARG A 10 -0.44 -10.87 -0.80
CA ARG A 10 0.83 -11.38 -0.23
C ARG A 10 1.59 -12.33 -1.18
N ARG A 11 0.89 -12.98 -2.12
CA ARG A 11 1.47 -13.85 -3.16
C ARG A 11 2.35 -13.08 -4.15
N ASP A 12 2.07 -11.80 -4.34
CA ASP A 12 2.73 -10.93 -5.32
C ASP A 12 3.79 -10.01 -4.68
N LYS A 13 4.19 -10.28 -3.43
CA LYS A 13 5.13 -9.45 -2.66
C LYS A 13 6.44 -9.17 -3.39
N GLU A 14 7.01 -10.18 -4.05
CA GLU A 14 8.27 -10.03 -4.78
C GLU A 14 8.13 -9.16 -6.04
N PHE A 15 6.97 -9.18 -6.68
CA PHE A 15 6.66 -8.26 -7.78
C PHE A 15 6.50 -6.82 -7.27
N VAL A 16 5.77 -6.66 -6.17
CA VAL A 16 5.47 -5.33 -5.59
C VAL A 16 6.72 -4.65 -5.07
N LYS A 17 7.69 -5.40 -4.54
CA LYS A 17 9.03 -4.86 -4.20
C LYS A 17 9.71 -4.20 -5.40
N LYS A 18 9.71 -4.89 -6.54
CA LYS A 18 10.30 -4.34 -7.78
C LYS A 18 9.52 -3.12 -8.26
N PHE A 19 8.19 -3.18 -8.21
CA PHE A 19 7.32 -2.07 -8.60
C PHE A 19 7.54 -0.82 -7.72
N HIS A 20 7.62 -1.00 -6.40
CA HIS A 20 7.89 0.08 -5.46
C HIS A 20 9.25 0.73 -5.68
N GLN A 21 10.29 -0.07 -5.92
CA GLN A 21 11.61 0.46 -6.24
C GLN A 21 11.57 1.30 -7.53
N THR A 22 10.91 0.81 -8.58
CA THR A 22 10.73 1.57 -9.82
C THR A 22 10.00 2.90 -9.58
N LEU A 23 8.97 2.92 -8.72
CA LEU A 23 8.27 4.17 -8.39
C LEU A 23 9.19 5.18 -7.71
N ILE A 24 9.99 4.75 -6.73
CA ILE A 24 10.97 5.61 -6.06
C ILE A 24 12.02 6.12 -7.04
N ASP A 25 12.55 5.25 -7.91
CA ASP A 25 13.59 5.60 -8.90
C ASP A 25 13.07 6.62 -9.92
N ASN A 26 11.77 6.64 -10.19
CA ASN A 26 11.10 7.64 -11.03
C ASN A 26 10.69 8.91 -10.27
N GLY A 27 11.08 9.05 -9.00
CA GLY A 27 10.80 10.22 -8.18
C GLY A 27 9.40 10.25 -7.57
N HIS A 28 8.66 9.14 -7.60
CA HIS A 28 7.34 9.05 -6.99
C HIS A 28 7.43 8.60 -5.52
N SER A 29 6.63 9.22 -4.66
CA SER A 29 6.46 8.78 -3.27
C SER A 29 5.33 7.77 -3.18
N ALA A 30 5.67 6.51 -2.94
CA ALA A 30 4.72 5.41 -2.84
C ALA A 30 4.77 4.74 -1.46
N TRP A 31 3.60 4.51 -0.87
CA TRP A 31 3.42 3.78 0.37
C TRP A 31 2.89 2.37 0.07
N VAL A 32 3.53 1.36 0.66
CA VAL A 32 3.23 -0.06 0.45
C VAL A 32 3.09 -0.75 1.80
N ASP A 33 2.03 -1.53 1.96
CA ASP A 33 1.81 -2.33 3.16
C ASP A 33 2.62 -3.65 3.11
N TRP A 34 3.88 -3.60 3.53
CA TRP A 34 4.80 -4.75 3.44
C TRP A 34 4.53 -5.90 4.41
N GLU A 35 3.98 -5.58 5.57
CA GLU A 35 3.77 -6.55 6.63
C GLU A 35 2.39 -7.20 6.53
N GLY A 36 1.50 -6.63 5.71
CA GLY A 36 0.12 -7.07 5.64
C GLY A 36 -0.49 -6.68 6.96
N ILE A 37 -1.22 -5.57 6.96
CA ILE A 37 -1.79 -5.00 8.18
C ILE A 37 -2.30 -6.11 9.10
N PRO A 38 -1.87 -6.14 10.38
CA PRO A 38 -2.51 -7.04 11.33
C PRO A 38 -4.02 -6.98 11.15
N LEU A 39 -4.65 -8.15 11.04
CA LEU A 39 -6.10 -8.35 10.94
C LEU A 39 -6.81 -7.93 12.25
N THR A 40 -6.34 -6.89 12.92
CA THR A 40 -7.11 -6.19 13.94
C THR A 40 -8.21 -5.44 13.22
N ALA A 41 -9.45 -5.72 13.59
CA ALA A 41 -10.66 -5.23 12.94
C ALA A 41 -10.68 -3.71 12.69
N ASP A 42 -9.93 -2.93 13.49
CA ASP A 42 -9.71 -1.49 13.34
C ASP A 42 -9.22 -1.07 11.95
N TRP A 43 -8.26 -1.77 11.35
CA TRP A 43 -7.66 -1.27 10.12
C TRP A 43 -8.57 -1.37 8.90
N ARG A 44 -9.43 -2.39 8.86
CA ARG A 44 -10.39 -2.55 7.76
C ARG A 44 -11.38 -1.38 7.75
N ALA A 45 -11.73 -0.87 8.93
CA ALA A 45 -12.54 0.33 9.09
C ALA A 45 -11.80 1.60 8.66
N GLU A 46 -10.49 1.70 8.92
CA GLU A 46 -9.68 2.84 8.46
C GLU A 46 -9.51 2.89 6.94
N ILE A 47 -9.27 1.76 6.27
CA ILE A 47 -9.22 1.69 4.80
C ILE A 47 -10.57 2.06 4.19
N LEU A 48 -11.67 1.52 4.73
CA LEU A 48 -13.02 1.86 4.27
C LEU A 48 -13.31 3.35 4.44
N SER A 49 -12.96 3.93 5.59
CA SER A 49 -13.15 5.36 5.84
C SER A 49 -12.30 6.24 4.91
N ALA A 50 -11.05 5.83 4.62
CA ALA A 50 -10.19 6.56 3.69
C ALA A 50 -10.69 6.48 2.23
N ILE A 51 -11.34 5.37 1.84
CA ILE A 51 -11.97 5.22 0.53
C ILE A 51 -13.29 6.01 0.44
N GLU A 52 -14.10 6.04 1.51
CA GLU A 52 -15.36 6.81 1.54
C GLU A 52 -15.15 8.33 1.64
N ALA A 53 -14.01 8.77 2.16
CA ALA A 53 -13.68 10.19 2.30
C ALA A 53 -13.02 10.82 1.05
N ALA A 54 -12.80 10.03 -0.01
CA ALA A 54 -12.26 10.48 -1.30
C ALA A 54 -13.39 10.79 -2.31
#